data_AF-A0AAE5J7N3-F1
#
_entry.id   AF-A0AAE5J7N3-F1
#
_cell.length_a   1.000
_cell.length_b   1.000
_cell.length_c   1.000
_cell.angle_alpha   90.00
_cell.angle_beta   90.00
_cell.angle_gamma   90.00
#
_symmetry.space_group_name_H-M   'P 1'
#
loop_
_entity.id
_entity.type
_entity.pdbx_description
1 polymer ?
#
loop_
_entity_poly.entity_id
_entity_poly.type
_entity_poly.pdbx_seq_one_letter_code
_entity_poly.pdbx_strand_id
1 'polypeptide(L)'
;MNGSDNKNGYMKIDYNYDVTYHYNMATDQIIVTNIKINLNREEPTQKGNGFWDTVIFANPNANLPQELGNYYLPNGDLPGINGDSLWNKYGNNNKDVFAFVSQNNQTEQYTIKYNTSGITPYAVNRNSDGTFTLFKTMDRGNLPNHSGNGDQGWHIWWINGNLKKTITVPQAPQRKTTEVHYHYNPSAIDLYFPNNIDDLVF
;
A
#
# COMPACT_ATOMS: atom_id res chain seq x y z
N MET A 1 -10.20 8.11 2.57
CA MET A 1 -10.17 7.62 3.98
C MET A 1 -8.86 8.05 4.61
N ASN A 2 -8.81 8.23 5.94
CA ASN A 2 -7.67 8.87 6.63
C ASN A 2 -6.98 7.87 7.59
N GLY A 3 -5.71 8.09 7.89
CA GLY A 3 -4.97 7.43 8.98
C GLY A 3 -3.82 8.30 9.45
N SER A 4 -3.19 7.96 10.59
CA SER A 4 -2.08 8.72 11.17
C SER A 4 -0.98 7.80 11.69
N ASP A 5 0.29 8.15 11.43
CA ASP A 5 1.46 7.53 12.05
C ASP A 5 2.08 8.47 13.07
N ASN A 6 2.55 7.93 14.18
CA ASN A 6 3.30 8.67 15.18
C ASN A 6 4.48 7.83 15.67
N LYS A 7 5.68 8.18 15.20
CA LYS A 7 6.93 7.55 15.64
C LYS A 7 7.42 8.16 16.95
N ASN A 8 6.77 7.80 18.05
CA ASN A 8 7.15 8.21 19.42
C ASN A 8 7.32 9.74 19.59
N GLY A 9 6.63 10.56 18.78
CA GLY A 9 6.73 12.02 18.77
C GLY A 9 7.79 12.60 17.84
N TYR A 10 8.72 11.80 17.29
CA TYR A 10 9.81 12.26 16.40
C TYR A 10 9.35 12.50 14.96
N MET A 11 8.23 11.92 14.57
CA MET A 11 7.58 12.16 13.29
C MET A 11 6.09 11.87 13.44
N LYS A 12 5.26 12.78 12.90
CA LYS A 12 3.81 12.60 12.82
C LYS A 12 3.36 12.82 11.37
N ILE A 13 2.64 11.86 10.82
CA ILE A 13 2.17 11.90 9.44
C ILE A 13 0.71 11.50 9.41
N ASP A 14 -0.13 12.37 8.91
CA ASP A 14 -1.47 12.03 8.47
C ASP A 14 -1.44 11.61 7.01
N TYR A 15 -2.31 10.68 6.62
CA TYR A 15 -2.40 10.25 5.23
C TYR A 15 -3.84 10.02 4.79
N ASN A 16 -4.09 10.36 3.54
CA ASN A 16 -5.31 10.06 2.82
C ASN A 16 -4.99 9.13 1.65
N TYR A 17 -5.93 8.29 1.28
CA TYR A 17 -5.73 7.39 0.14
C TYR A 17 -6.98 7.13 -0.67
N ASP A 18 -6.74 6.83 -1.94
CA ASP A 18 -7.70 6.30 -2.91
C ASP A 18 -7.12 5.01 -3.52
N VAL A 19 -7.90 3.92 -3.46
CA VAL A 19 -7.49 2.61 -3.99
C VAL A 19 -8.52 2.14 -5.01
N THR A 20 -8.06 1.73 -6.17
CA THR A 20 -8.86 1.03 -7.19
C THR A 20 -8.54 -0.44 -7.13
N TYR A 21 -9.57 -1.27 -7.01
CA TYR A 21 -9.43 -2.72 -6.92
C TYR A 21 -10.62 -3.44 -7.54
N HIS A 22 -10.44 -4.72 -7.87
CA HIS A 22 -11.54 -5.62 -8.21
C HIS A 22 -11.46 -6.89 -7.37
N TYR A 23 -12.61 -7.42 -6.96
CA TYR A 23 -12.70 -8.70 -6.26
C TYR A 23 -12.87 -9.83 -7.27
N ASN A 24 -11.98 -10.81 -7.23
CA ASN A 24 -12.06 -12.03 -8.00
C ASN A 24 -12.74 -13.13 -7.16
N MET A 25 -13.99 -13.46 -7.51
CA MET A 25 -14.74 -14.48 -6.80
C MET A 25 -14.18 -15.90 -6.98
N ALA A 26 -13.54 -16.18 -8.12
CA ALA A 26 -13.04 -17.52 -8.43
C ALA A 26 -11.82 -17.88 -7.57
N THR A 27 -11.00 -16.87 -7.21
CA THR A 27 -9.79 -17.05 -6.43
C THR A 27 -9.88 -16.52 -5.00
N ASP A 28 -11.02 -15.94 -4.60
CA ASP A 28 -11.21 -15.23 -3.32
C ASP A 28 -10.09 -14.21 -3.02
N GLN A 29 -9.77 -13.39 -4.04
CA GLN A 29 -8.70 -12.41 -3.97
C GLN A 29 -9.19 -11.02 -4.34
N ILE A 30 -8.54 -10.00 -3.81
CA ILE A 30 -8.63 -8.65 -4.35
C ILE A 30 -7.41 -8.42 -5.23
N ILE A 31 -7.66 -7.89 -6.43
CA ILE A 31 -6.60 -7.39 -7.31
C ILE A 31 -6.61 -5.87 -7.24
N VAL A 32 -5.54 -5.30 -6.68
CA VAL A 32 -5.33 -3.87 -6.61
C VAL A 32 -4.69 -3.39 -7.90
N THR A 33 -5.28 -2.38 -8.53
CA THR A 33 -4.80 -1.85 -9.83
C THR A 33 -4.30 -0.44 -9.73
N ASN A 34 -4.68 0.32 -8.70
CA ASN A 34 -4.16 1.64 -8.45
C ASN A 34 -4.21 2.00 -6.97
N ILE A 35 -3.19 2.70 -6.49
CA ILE A 35 -3.14 3.32 -5.16
C ILE A 35 -2.60 4.73 -5.31
N LYS A 36 -3.32 5.70 -4.74
CA LYS A 36 -2.84 7.06 -4.52
C LYS A 36 -2.81 7.31 -3.03
N ILE A 37 -1.66 7.71 -2.51
CA ILE A 37 -1.50 8.16 -1.12
C ILE A 37 -1.17 9.64 -1.16
N ASN A 38 -1.85 10.43 -0.34
CA ASN A 38 -1.52 11.82 -0.07
C ASN A 38 -1.04 11.89 1.37
N LEU A 39 0.14 12.49 1.59
CA LEU A 39 0.77 12.57 2.91
C LEU A 39 0.72 14.01 3.40
N ASN A 40 0.32 14.19 4.64
CA ASN A 40 0.34 15.45 5.34
C ASN A 40 1.24 15.30 6.57
N ARG A 41 2.46 15.82 6.47
CA ARG A 41 3.39 15.83 7.60
C ARG A 41 2.98 16.91 8.59
N GLU A 42 2.98 16.55 9.86
CA GLU A 42 2.80 17.48 10.97
C GLU A 42 4.13 17.74 11.67
N GLU A 43 4.18 18.86 12.40
CA GLU A 43 5.33 19.14 13.25
C GLU A 43 5.50 18.04 14.31
N PRO A 44 6.72 17.52 14.51
CA PRO A 44 6.98 16.54 15.55
C PRO A 44 6.81 17.18 16.93
N THR A 45 6.38 16.37 17.90
CA THR A 45 6.25 16.80 19.29
C THR A 45 7.53 16.58 20.10
N GLN A 46 8.52 15.89 19.53
CA GLN A 46 9.82 15.63 20.14
C GLN A 46 10.94 15.76 19.11
N LYS A 47 12.12 16.19 19.58
CA LYS A 47 13.35 16.18 18.80
C LYS A 47 14.28 15.07 19.29
N GLY A 48 14.85 14.37 18.33
CA GLY A 48 15.87 13.38 18.54
C GLY A 48 17.25 13.91 18.17
N ASN A 49 17.99 13.03 17.55
CA ASN A 49 19.43 13.00 17.51
C ASN A 49 19.91 12.84 16.06
N GLY A 50 19.21 13.42 15.09
CA GLY A 50 19.66 13.49 13.71
C GLY A 50 19.49 12.20 12.90
N PHE A 51 18.72 11.22 13.38
CA PHE A 51 18.36 10.04 12.59
C PHE A 51 17.24 10.36 11.61
N TRP A 52 17.28 9.76 10.41
CA TRP A 52 16.24 9.89 9.40
C TRP A 52 15.16 8.82 9.56
N ASP A 53 14.20 9.11 10.43
CA ASP A 53 12.99 8.32 10.61
C ASP A 53 12.19 8.26 9.30
N THR A 54 11.85 7.06 8.85
CA THR A 54 11.26 6.87 7.50
C THR A 54 10.06 5.95 7.53
N VAL A 55 9.04 6.28 6.74
CA VAL A 55 7.85 5.45 6.49
C VAL A 55 7.69 5.28 4.98
N ILE A 56 7.54 4.01 4.56
CA ILE A 56 7.28 3.63 3.17
C ILE A 56 5.89 3.03 3.08
N PHE A 57 5.05 3.54 2.19
CA PHE A 57 3.76 2.94 1.85
C PHE A 57 3.96 2.00 0.67
N ALA A 58 3.65 0.72 0.83
CA ALA A 58 4.01 -0.31 -0.13
C ALA A 58 2.97 -1.42 -0.29
N ASN A 59 3.14 -2.17 -1.38
CA ASN A 59 2.48 -3.43 -1.64
C ASN A 59 2.62 -4.34 -0.40
N PRO A 60 1.54 -4.97 0.09
CA PRO A 60 1.62 -5.83 1.27
C PRO A 60 2.59 -7.01 1.10
N ASN A 61 2.77 -7.48 -0.14
CA ASN A 61 3.66 -8.58 -0.50
C ASN A 61 5.13 -8.14 -0.66
N ALA A 62 5.43 -6.84 -0.62
CA ALA A 62 6.78 -6.33 -0.78
C ALA A 62 7.68 -6.78 0.38
N ASN A 63 8.93 -7.12 0.06
CA ASN A 63 9.94 -7.44 1.06
C ASN A 63 10.31 -6.20 1.87
N LEU A 64 10.60 -6.39 3.15
CA LEU A 64 11.18 -5.32 3.96
C LEU A 64 12.57 -4.94 3.41
N PRO A 65 12.91 -3.65 3.34
CA PRO A 65 14.27 -3.23 3.04
C PRO A 65 15.25 -3.81 4.06
N GLN A 66 16.45 -4.15 3.60
CA GLN A 66 17.55 -4.52 4.46
C GLN A 66 18.63 -3.44 4.39
N GLU A 67 19.14 -3.06 5.55
CA GLU A 67 20.21 -2.07 5.68
C GLU A 67 21.29 -2.65 6.58
N LEU A 68 22.47 -2.88 6.02
CA LEU A 68 23.64 -3.32 6.76
C LEU A 68 24.40 -2.08 7.24
N GLY A 69 24.69 -2.00 8.54
CA GLY A 69 25.51 -0.94 9.11
C GLY A 69 25.23 -0.68 10.59
N ASN A 70 26.27 -0.27 11.30
CA ASN A 70 26.18 0.25 12.67
C ASN A 70 26.17 1.78 12.60
N TYR A 71 25.21 2.41 13.27
CA TYR A 71 25.09 3.86 13.35
C TYR A 71 26.26 4.47 14.14
N TYR A 72 26.73 5.65 13.73
CA TYR A 72 27.83 6.36 14.41
C TYR A 72 27.31 7.17 15.60
N LEU A 73 27.91 6.93 16.77
CA LEU A 73 27.65 7.68 18.00
C LEU A 73 28.16 9.14 17.91
N PRO A 74 27.53 10.10 18.64
CA PRO A 74 26.39 9.86 19.51
C PRO A 74 25.06 9.85 18.73
N ASN A 75 24.88 10.73 17.75
CA ASN A 75 23.54 11.21 17.37
C ASN A 75 23.55 11.86 15.96
N GLY A 76 23.65 11.06 14.90
CA GLY A 76 23.25 11.39 13.53
C GLY A 76 23.22 10.15 12.63
N ASP A 77 22.37 10.11 11.60
CA ASP A 77 22.35 8.98 10.64
C ASP A 77 23.72 8.68 10.00
N LEU A 78 23.85 7.55 9.30
CA LEU A 78 25.09 7.22 8.61
C LEU A 78 25.51 8.38 7.69
N PRO A 79 26.82 8.69 7.58
CA PRO A 79 27.29 9.76 6.71
C PRO A 79 26.73 9.65 5.29
N GLY A 80 26.16 10.75 4.80
CA GLY A 80 25.54 10.82 3.47
C GLY A 80 24.08 10.35 3.41
N ILE A 81 23.50 9.86 4.52
CA ILE A 81 22.08 9.54 4.58
C ILE A 81 21.25 10.79 4.82
N ASN A 82 20.29 10.99 3.92
CA ASN A 82 19.18 11.92 4.02
C ASN A 82 17.93 11.37 3.32
N GLY A 83 16.81 12.08 3.42
CA GLY A 83 15.54 11.64 2.84
C GLY A 83 15.59 11.35 1.33
N ASP A 84 16.29 12.15 0.53
CA ASP A 84 16.45 11.89 -0.91
C ASP A 84 17.33 10.67 -1.19
N SER A 85 18.40 10.46 -0.40
CA SER A 85 19.24 9.25 -0.53
C SER A 85 18.45 7.97 -0.21
N LEU A 86 17.59 8.01 0.80
CA LEU A 86 16.74 6.89 1.20
C LEU A 86 15.65 6.64 0.17
N TRP A 87 15.05 7.70 -0.38
CA TRP A 87 14.12 7.59 -1.51
C TRP A 87 14.80 6.91 -2.70
N ASN A 88 15.98 7.37 -3.10
CA ASN A 88 16.70 6.79 -4.23
C ASN A 88 17.05 5.32 -4.03
N LYS A 89 17.34 4.92 -2.79
CA LYS A 89 17.69 3.53 -2.46
C LYS A 89 16.49 2.59 -2.40
N TYR A 90 15.37 3.04 -1.85
CA TYR A 90 14.26 2.15 -1.49
C TYR A 90 12.96 2.38 -2.27
N GLY A 91 12.71 3.61 -2.73
CA GLY A 91 11.45 4.00 -3.36
C GLY A 91 11.55 4.31 -4.86
N ASN A 92 12.63 4.95 -5.30
CA ASN A 92 12.79 5.35 -6.69
C ASN A 92 12.84 4.12 -7.61
N ASN A 93 12.04 4.13 -8.68
CA ASN A 93 11.84 3.00 -9.60
C ASN A 93 11.33 1.69 -8.95
N ASN A 94 10.96 1.69 -7.67
CA ASN A 94 10.38 0.54 -6.99
C ASN A 94 8.86 0.55 -7.14
N LYS A 95 8.33 -0.30 -8.03
CA LYS A 95 6.89 -0.38 -8.34
C LYS A 95 6.03 -0.92 -7.19
N ASP A 96 6.65 -1.47 -6.16
CA ASP A 96 5.97 -1.88 -4.94
C ASP A 96 5.81 -0.75 -3.93
N VAL A 97 6.47 0.40 -4.15
CA VAL A 97 6.39 1.58 -3.27
C VAL A 97 5.47 2.62 -3.90
N PHE A 98 4.52 3.13 -3.12
CA PHE A 98 3.50 4.08 -3.54
C PHE A 98 3.81 5.49 -3.07
N ALA A 99 4.23 5.61 -1.81
CA ALA A 99 4.61 6.87 -1.20
C ALA A 99 5.70 6.65 -0.16
N PHE A 100 6.45 7.71 0.10
CA PHE A 100 7.60 7.71 0.97
C PHE A 100 7.62 9.02 1.74
N VAL A 101 7.96 8.93 3.02
CA VAL A 101 8.26 10.09 3.85
C VAL A 101 9.42 9.78 4.77
N SER A 102 10.35 10.71 4.87
CA SER A 102 11.49 10.63 5.77
C SER A 102 11.72 11.97 6.42
N GLN A 103 12.06 11.97 7.71
CA GLN A 103 12.32 13.17 8.49
C GLN A 103 13.55 13.00 9.36
N ASN A 104 14.44 13.99 9.32
CA ASN A 104 15.51 14.11 10.29
C ASN A 104 14.93 14.55 11.64
N ASN A 105 15.04 13.70 12.65
CA ASN A 105 14.42 13.97 13.94
C ASN A 105 15.10 15.06 14.78
N GLN A 106 16.23 15.64 14.36
CA GLN A 106 16.85 16.79 15.02
C GLN A 106 16.59 18.10 14.27
N THR A 107 16.80 18.12 12.96
CA THR A 107 16.75 19.32 12.12
C THR A 107 15.37 19.57 11.50
N GLU A 108 14.44 18.61 11.62
CA GLU A 108 13.10 18.63 11.04
C GLU A 108 13.07 18.68 9.50
N GLN A 109 14.24 18.61 8.85
CA GLN A 109 14.32 18.43 7.40
C GLN A 109 13.56 17.17 7.02
N TYR A 110 12.73 17.26 5.99
CA TYR A 110 11.91 16.15 5.55
C TYR A 110 11.93 15.99 4.05
N THR A 111 11.54 14.80 3.61
CA THR A 111 11.39 14.44 2.20
C THR A 111 10.12 13.64 2.06
N ILE A 112 9.19 14.13 1.23
CA ILE A 112 7.99 13.41 0.81
C ILE A 112 8.11 13.14 -0.68
N LYS A 113 7.91 11.88 -1.08
CA LYS A 113 7.96 11.47 -2.50
C LYS A 113 6.82 10.50 -2.79
N TYR A 114 6.37 10.54 -4.03
CA TYR A 114 5.33 9.67 -4.55
C TYR A 114 5.87 8.94 -5.78
N ASN A 115 5.49 7.68 -5.93
CA ASN A 115 5.81 6.97 -7.16
C ASN A 115 4.84 7.40 -8.26
N THR A 116 5.34 8.17 -9.23
CA THR A 116 4.57 8.70 -10.36
C THR A 116 4.53 7.76 -11.57
N SER A 117 5.31 6.67 -11.55
CA SER A 117 5.41 5.71 -12.66
C SER A 117 4.26 4.69 -12.69
N GLY A 118 3.31 4.80 -11.76
CA GLY A 118 2.25 3.83 -11.54
C GLY A 118 2.72 2.60 -10.77
N ILE A 119 1.75 1.77 -10.37
CA ILE A 119 1.99 0.51 -9.64
C ILE A 119 1.86 -0.67 -10.59
N THR A 120 2.57 -1.77 -10.31
CA THR A 120 2.25 -3.06 -10.92
C THR A 120 1.02 -3.62 -10.20
N PRO A 121 -0.08 -4.00 -10.88
CA PRO A 121 -1.21 -4.62 -10.22
C PRO A 121 -0.81 -5.88 -9.45
N TYR A 122 -1.40 -6.08 -8.27
CA TYR A 122 -1.08 -7.22 -7.39
C TYR A 122 -2.32 -7.81 -6.73
N ALA A 123 -2.25 -9.12 -6.48
CA ALA A 123 -3.26 -9.85 -5.74
C ALA A 123 -2.98 -9.81 -4.24
N VAL A 124 -4.05 -9.70 -3.45
CA VAL A 124 -4.01 -9.84 -1.99
C VAL A 124 -5.02 -10.90 -1.57
N ASN A 125 -4.56 -11.79 -0.69
CA ASN A 125 -5.35 -12.88 -0.15
C ASN A 125 -6.18 -12.41 1.05
N ARG A 126 -7.25 -13.15 1.35
CA ARG A 126 -8.04 -12.95 2.56
C ARG A 126 -7.21 -13.28 3.81
N ASN A 127 -7.22 -12.38 4.77
CA ASN A 127 -6.64 -12.57 6.10
C ASN A 127 -7.49 -13.55 6.92
N SER A 128 -6.91 -14.11 7.99
CA SER A 128 -7.63 -15.03 8.90
C SER A 128 -8.84 -14.40 9.59
N ASP A 129 -8.88 -13.07 9.70
CA ASP A 129 -10.01 -12.29 10.25
C ASP A 129 -11.09 -11.93 9.20
N GLY A 130 -10.93 -12.44 7.96
CA GLY A 130 -11.86 -12.20 6.86
C GLY A 130 -11.64 -10.90 6.06
N THR A 131 -10.68 -10.07 6.46
CA THR A 131 -10.34 -8.81 5.78
C THR A 131 -9.32 -9.00 4.65
N PHE A 132 -9.08 -7.97 3.84
CA PHE A 132 -8.00 -7.91 2.85
C PHE A 132 -7.08 -6.72 3.13
N THR A 133 -5.78 -6.95 3.17
CA THR A 133 -4.78 -5.87 3.35
C THR A 133 -4.45 -5.26 1.99
N LEU A 134 -4.82 -4.00 1.76
CA LEU A 134 -4.61 -3.36 0.45
C LEU A 134 -3.20 -2.78 0.29
N PHE A 135 -2.63 -2.26 1.37
CA PHE A 135 -1.25 -1.78 1.47
C PHE A 135 -0.78 -1.88 2.92
N LYS A 136 0.54 -1.82 3.09
CA LYS A 136 1.18 -1.73 4.41
C LYS A 136 2.13 -0.54 4.46
N THR A 137 2.50 -0.13 5.67
CA THR A 137 3.69 0.69 5.87
C THR A 137 4.89 -0.15 6.27
N MET A 138 6.07 0.37 5.99
CA MET A 138 7.35 -0.13 6.48
C MET A 138 8.09 1.01 7.14
N ASP A 139 8.56 0.76 8.35
CA ASP A 139 9.12 1.78 9.22
C ASP A 139 10.60 1.54 9.40
N ARG A 140 11.42 2.54 9.05
CA ARG A 140 12.84 2.59 9.43
C ARG A 140 12.98 3.19 10.81
N GLY A 141 13.71 2.52 11.68
CA GLY A 141 14.03 2.98 13.03
C GLY A 141 15.50 2.70 13.36
N ASN A 142 15.90 3.16 14.54
CA ASN A 142 17.12 2.76 15.21
C ASN A 142 16.78 2.17 16.60
N LEU A 143 17.56 1.20 17.09
CA LEU A 143 17.39 0.63 18.42
C LEU A 143 18.69 0.72 19.23
N PRO A 144 18.60 0.96 20.55
CA PRO A 144 19.74 0.75 21.43
C PRO A 144 20.12 -0.72 21.39
N ASN A 145 21.40 -1.02 21.28
CA ASN A 145 21.85 -2.39 21.56
C ASN A 145 21.51 -2.70 23.02
N HIS A 146 20.65 -3.70 23.23
CA HIS A 146 20.41 -4.31 24.54
C HIS A 146 20.99 -5.72 24.50
N SER A 147 22.31 -5.84 24.64
CA SER A 147 22.97 -7.02 25.20
C SER A 147 24.46 -6.78 25.38
N GLY A 148 24.97 -7.29 26.50
CA GLY A 148 26.34 -7.09 26.95
C GLY A 148 27.38 -7.74 26.03
N ASN A 149 28.61 -7.27 26.23
CA ASN A 149 29.87 -7.67 25.59
C ASN A 149 30.13 -7.06 24.21
N GLY A 150 30.62 -5.81 24.21
CA GLY A 150 31.71 -5.40 23.31
C GLY A 150 31.35 -4.58 22.08
N ASP A 151 30.19 -4.78 21.46
CA ASP A 151 29.80 -4.03 20.25
C ASP A 151 28.83 -2.89 20.57
N GLN A 152 29.38 -1.70 20.82
CA GLN A 152 28.64 -0.45 21.06
C GLN A 152 28.11 0.18 19.75
N GLY A 153 27.34 -0.57 18.96
CA GLY A 153 26.64 -0.05 17.77
C GLY A 153 25.13 0.03 17.99
N TRP A 154 24.51 1.17 17.70
CA TRP A 154 23.06 1.24 17.49
C TRP A 154 22.78 0.67 16.10
N HIS A 155 21.86 -0.28 15.98
CA HIS A 155 21.54 -0.89 14.68
C HIS A 155 20.34 -0.21 14.02
N ILE A 156 20.43 -0.07 12.70
CA ILE A 156 19.32 0.38 11.85
C ILE A 156 18.45 -0.83 11.55
N TRP A 157 17.14 -0.67 11.65
CA TRP A 157 16.20 -1.76 11.41
C TRP A 157 14.99 -1.27 10.63
N TRP A 158 14.39 -2.21 9.91
CA TRP A 158 13.13 -2.04 9.20
C TRP A 158 12.12 -3.02 9.75
N ILE A 159 10.91 -2.53 10.01
CA ILE A 159 9.77 -3.38 10.36
C ILE A 159 8.57 -3.05 9.50
N ASN A 160 7.64 -4.01 9.42
CA ASN A 160 6.29 -3.65 8.99
C ASN A 160 5.73 -2.69 10.04
N GLY A 161 5.34 -1.51 9.60
CA GLY A 161 4.75 -0.53 10.49
C GLY A 161 3.40 -0.99 11.00
N ASN A 162 2.96 -0.38 12.10
CA ASN A 162 1.65 -0.68 12.68
C ASN A 162 0.50 -0.22 11.78
N LEU A 163 0.78 0.68 10.83
CA LEU A 163 -0.17 1.11 9.82
C LEU A 163 -0.28 0.09 8.70
N LYS A 164 -1.27 -0.78 8.84
CA LYS A 164 -1.81 -1.56 7.73
C LYS A 164 -3.24 -1.12 7.50
N LYS A 165 -3.61 -0.85 6.24
CA LYS A 165 -5.02 -0.70 5.92
C LYS A 165 -5.58 -2.05 5.50
N THR A 166 -6.46 -2.56 6.34
CA THR A 166 -7.36 -3.65 6.01
C THR A 166 -8.71 -3.09 5.60
N ILE A 167 -9.31 -3.67 4.57
CA ILE A 167 -10.73 -3.47 4.27
C ILE A 167 -11.48 -4.77 4.56
N THR A 168 -12.69 -4.63 5.06
CA THR A 168 -13.69 -5.69 4.93
C THR A 168 -14.42 -5.40 3.63
N VAL A 169 -14.36 -6.30 2.66
CA VAL A 169 -15.30 -6.24 1.54
C VAL A 169 -16.66 -6.57 2.14
N PRO A 170 -17.63 -5.64 2.18
CA PRO A 170 -19.00 -5.99 2.55
C PRO A 170 -19.40 -7.08 1.55
N GLN A 171 -19.73 -8.27 2.05
CA GLN A 171 -20.05 -9.51 1.33
C GLN A 171 -19.91 -9.43 -0.20
N ALA A 172 -19.04 -10.26 -0.79
CA ALA A 172 -19.00 -10.52 -2.23
C ALA A 172 -20.39 -10.33 -2.83
N PRO A 173 -20.60 -9.42 -3.82
CA PRO A 173 -21.92 -9.10 -4.32
C PRO A 173 -22.67 -10.40 -4.61
N GLN A 174 -23.65 -10.72 -3.76
CA GLN A 174 -24.45 -11.90 -4.01
C GLN A 174 -25.22 -11.62 -5.29
N ARG A 175 -25.14 -12.53 -6.27
CA ARG A 175 -26.04 -12.47 -7.43
C ARG A 175 -27.47 -12.47 -6.89
N LYS A 176 -28.13 -11.31 -6.90
CA LYS A 176 -29.57 -11.21 -6.72
C LYS A 176 -30.24 -11.59 -8.04
N THR A 177 -30.18 -12.85 -8.45
CA THR A 177 -31.12 -13.40 -9.42
C THR A 177 -31.10 -14.93 -9.39
N THR A 178 -32.26 -15.53 -9.13
CA THR A 178 -32.65 -16.84 -9.66
C THR A 178 -33.30 -16.71 -11.05
N GLU A 179 -33.34 -15.50 -11.62
CA GLU A 179 -33.99 -15.21 -12.89
C GLU A 179 -32.98 -15.06 -14.03
N VAL A 180 -33.16 -15.87 -15.06
CA VAL A 180 -32.46 -15.78 -16.35
C VAL A 180 -33.24 -14.78 -17.21
N HIS A 181 -32.63 -13.62 -17.49
CA HIS A 181 -33.18 -12.68 -18.47
C HIS A 181 -32.57 -12.97 -19.84
N TYR A 182 -33.37 -13.54 -20.74
CA TYR A 182 -33.00 -13.64 -22.15
C TYR A 182 -33.15 -12.25 -22.80
N HIS A 183 -32.06 -11.67 -23.25
CA HIS A 183 -32.10 -10.52 -24.15
C HIS A 183 -32.10 -11.04 -25.59
N TYR A 184 -33.27 -11.11 -26.21
CA TYR A 184 -33.35 -11.29 -27.66
C TYR A 184 -32.98 -9.97 -28.31
N ASN A 185 -32.05 -9.99 -29.25
CA ASN A 185 -31.73 -8.82 -30.07
C ASN A 185 -32.79 -8.74 -31.19
N PRO A 186 -33.76 -7.80 -31.15
CA PRO A 186 -34.84 -7.76 -32.14
C PRO A 186 -34.38 -7.27 -33.52
N SER A 187 -33.12 -6.87 -33.68
CA SER A 187 -32.56 -6.37 -34.94
C SER A 187 -32.13 -7.44 -35.94
N ALA A 188 -32.30 -8.74 -35.62
CA ALA A 188 -31.95 -9.85 -36.52
C ALA A 188 -33.17 -10.68 -36.97
N ILE A 189 -34.40 -10.18 -36.77
CA ILE A 189 -35.60 -10.83 -37.28
C ILE A 189 -35.96 -10.19 -38.63
N ASP A 190 -35.35 -10.69 -39.70
CA ASP A 190 -35.83 -10.48 -41.06
C ASP A 190 -36.87 -11.57 -41.34
N LEU A 191 -38.13 -11.31 -40.96
CA LEU A 191 -39.25 -12.21 -41.25
C LEU A 191 -39.66 -12.04 -42.71
N TYR A 192 -38.92 -12.69 -43.59
CA TYR A 192 -39.45 -13.06 -44.90
C TYR A 192 -40.51 -14.14 -44.66
N PHE A 193 -41.78 -13.75 -44.69
CA PHE A 193 -42.87 -14.70 -44.84
C PHE A 193 -43.14 -14.88 -46.34
N PRO A 194 -42.68 -15.97 -46.98
CA PRO A 194 -43.33 -16.41 -48.19
C PRO A 194 -44.75 -16.86 -47.81
N ASN A 195 -45.74 -16.16 -48.37
CA ASN A 195 -47.15 -16.52 -48.32
C ASN A 195 -47.33 -18.01 -48.60
N ASN A 196 -48.11 -18.70 -47.75
CA ASN A 196 -49.17 -19.66 -48.10
C ASN A 196 -49.79 -20.22 -46.80
N ILE A 197 -50.92 -19.63 -46.38
CA ILE A 197 -51.79 -20.12 -45.30
C ILE A 197 -52.72 -21.18 -45.91
N ASP A 198 -52.20 -22.35 -46.28
CA ASP A 198 -53.09 -23.44 -46.74
C ASP A 198 -52.64 -24.88 -46.43
N ASP A 199 -51.49 -25.10 -45.77
CA ASP A 199 -51.11 -26.45 -45.33
C ASP A 199 -50.93 -26.47 -43.83
N LEU A 200 -51.96 -26.91 -43.10
CA LEU A 200 -51.88 -27.76 -41.89
C LEU A 200 -53.29 -28.14 -41.44
N VAL A 201 -53.76 -29.25 -42.01
CA VAL A 201 -54.84 -30.10 -41.45
C VAL A 201 -54.25 -30.88 -40.28
N PHE A 202 -54.91 -30.85 -39.11
CA PHE A 202 -55.33 -32.00 -38.29
C PHE A 202 -56.29 -31.53 -37.20
#